data_AF-A0A0J6JDZ7-F1
#
_entry.id   AF-A0A0J6JDZ7-F1
#
_cell.length_a   1.000
_cell.length_b   1.000
_cell.length_c   1.000
_cell.angle_alpha   90.00
_cell.angle_beta   90.00
_cell.angle_gamma   90.00
#
_symmetry.space_group_name_H-M   'P 1'
#
loop_
_entity.id
_entity.type
_entity.pdbx_description
1 polymer ?
#
loop_
_entity_poly.entity_id
_entity_poly.type
_entity_poly.pdbx_seq_one_letter_code
_entity_poly.pdbx_strand_id
1 'polypeptide(L)'
;MEEKYILQRFQAEVMNLGAEATLPCSLTDYWLSEIQKHLEKLFESMAAAAESKTEQTMALPLAAVIHILFAKGSTEKLEVSLDEMFNYFEYYRAELTLEEIRRKSDFKPEPASIQTIFTNRDVSITEIP
;
A
#
# COMPACT_ATOMS: atom_id res chain seq x y z
N MET A 1 17.53 6.46 -7.87
CA MET A 1 17.08 5.36 -8.75
C MET A 1 15.96 5.93 -9.60
N GLU A 2 16.01 5.80 -10.92
CA GLU A 2 15.02 6.40 -11.82
C GLU A 2 13.64 5.75 -11.60
N GLU A 3 12.56 6.52 -11.54
CA GLU A 3 11.20 6.06 -11.18
C GLU A 3 10.72 4.88 -12.03
N LYS A 4 11.02 4.93 -13.33
CA LYS A 4 10.71 3.84 -14.26
C LYS A 4 11.32 2.51 -13.82
N TYR A 5 12.54 2.55 -13.26
CA TYR A 5 13.23 1.36 -12.79
C TYR A 5 12.59 0.80 -11.51
N ILE A 6 12.15 1.64 -10.57
CA ILE A 6 11.50 1.14 -9.35
C ILE A 6 10.17 0.46 -9.65
N LEU A 7 9.37 0.99 -10.58
CA LEU A 7 8.10 0.38 -11.00
C LEU A 7 8.32 -0.94 -11.75
N GLN A 8 9.29 -1.00 -12.66
CA GLN A 8 9.64 -2.24 -13.36
C GLN A 8 10.08 -3.33 -12.38
N ARG A 9 10.86 -2.94 -11.38
CA ARG A 9 11.32 -3.87 -10.34
C ARG A 9 10.15 -4.31 -9.44
N PHE A 10 9.24 -3.40 -9.09
CA PHE A 10 8.03 -3.74 -8.32
C PHE A 10 7.13 -4.70 -9.09
N GLN A 11 6.95 -4.46 -10.38
CA GLN A 11 6.20 -5.35 -11.24
C GLN A 11 6.80 -6.76 -11.27
N ALA A 12 8.13 -6.86 -11.46
CA ALA A 12 8.82 -8.14 -11.56
C ALA A 12 8.88 -8.92 -10.23
N GLU A 13 9.16 -8.23 -9.12
CA GLU A 13 9.37 -8.85 -7.81
C GLU A 13 8.08 -9.07 -7.02
N VAL A 14 7.01 -8.32 -7.32
CA VAL A 14 5.77 -8.35 -6.55
C VAL A 14 4.57 -8.64 -7.44
N MET A 15 4.27 -7.75 -8.40
CA MET A 15 2.97 -7.83 -9.10
C MET A 15 2.81 -9.10 -9.93
N ASN A 16 3.88 -9.55 -10.59
CA ASN A 16 3.86 -10.77 -11.42
C ASN A 16 3.67 -12.06 -10.62
N LEU A 17 3.78 -12.01 -9.29
CA LEU A 17 3.54 -13.16 -8.41
C LEU A 17 2.06 -13.31 -8.03
N GLY A 18 1.21 -12.36 -8.43
CA GLY A 18 -0.21 -12.30 -8.11
C GLY A 18 -0.55 -11.24 -7.06
N ALA A 19 -1.83 -10.88 -6.95
CA ALA A 19 -2.27 -9.77 -6.11
C ALA A 19 -2.00 -9.99 -4.61
N GLU A 20 -2.02 -11.24 -4.13
CA GLU A 20 -1.69 -11.56 -2.74
C GLU A 20 -0.24 -11.19 -2.37
N ALA A 21 0.67 -11.18 -3.34
CA ALA A 21 2.05 -10.74 -3.12
C ALA A 21 2.15 -9.24 -2.80
N THR A 22 1.11 -8.47 -3.13
CA THR A 22 1.02 -7.02 -2.88
C THR A 22 0.41 -6.69 -1.51
N LEU A 23 -0.13 -7.69 -0.80
CA LEU A 23 -0.58 -7.51 0.57
C LEU A 23 0.62 -7.15 1.48
N PRO A 24 0.45 -6.27 2.49
CA PRO A 24 1.53 -5.85 3.38
C PRO A 24 2.31 -7.02 3.97
N CYS A 25 1.61 -8.07 4.40
CA CYS A 25 2.20 -9.27 4.98
C CYS A 25 3.09 -10.08 4.03
N SER A 26 2.90 -9.92 2.73
CA SER A 26 3.65 -10.61 1.67
C SER A 26 4.81 -9.78 1.13
N LEU A 27 4.85 -8.47 1.40
CA LEU A 27 5.91 -7.59 0.92
C LEU A 27 7.23 -7.86 1.64
N THR A 28 8.36 -7.75 0.94
CA THR A 28 9.66 -7.69 1.61
C THR A 28 9.78 -6.38 2.41
N ASP A 29 10.69 -6.34 3.39
CA ASP A 29 10.94 -5.11 4.17
C ASP A 29 11.30 -3.92 3.28
N TYR A 30 11.99 -4.18 2.17
CA TYR A 30 12.29 -3.17 1.16
C TYR A 30 11.02 -2.58 0.55
N TRP A 31 10.13 -3.41 0.02
CA TRP A 31 8.92 -2.93 -0.65
C TRP A 31 7.93 -2.29 0.30
N LEU A 32 7.80 -2.83 1.51
CA LEU A 32 6.99 -2.24 2.58
C LEU A 32 7.48 -0.82 2.89
N SER A 33 8.77 -0.66 3.17
CA SER A 33 9.37 0.66 3.47
C SER A 33 9.29 1.63 2.29
N GLU A 34 9.52 1.15 1.06
CA GLU A 34 9.53 2.01 -0.11
C GLU A 34 8.13 2.55 -0.45
N ILE A 35 7.10 1.70 -0.36
CA ILE A 35 5.71 2.13 -0.54
C ILE A 35 5.30 3.12 0.57
N GLN A 36 5.65 2.84 1.83
CA GLN A 36 5.37 3.76 2.94
C GLN A 36 5.96 5.16 2.68
N LYS A 37 7.23 5.27 2.27
CA LYS A 37 7.86 6.56 1.94
C LYS A 37 7.13 7.30 0.82
N HIS A 38 6.66 6.59 -0.21
CA HIS A 38 5.93 7.20 -1.31
C HIS A 38 4.54 7.69 -0.87
N LEU A 39 3.85 6.93 -0.01
CA LEU A 39 2.59 7.35 0.59
C LEU A 39 2.77 8.57 1.51
N GLU A 40 3.80 8.60 2.34
CA GLU A 40 4.12 9.74 3.21
C GLU A 40 4.33 11.01 2.38
N LYS A 41 5.18 10.95 1.35
CA LYS A 41 5.40 12.09 0.43
C LYS A 41 4.10 12.53 -0.26
N LEU A 42 3.26 11.58 -0.67
CA LEU A 42 1.95 11.88 -1.25
C LEU A 42 1.09 12.67 -0.25
N PHE A 43 0.94 12.19 0.98
CA PHE A 43 0.14 12.88 2.01
C PHE A 43 0.74 14.23 2.43
N GLU A 44 2.06 14.33 2.58
CA GLU A 44 2.75 15.59 2.87
C GLU A 44 2.53 16.63 1.76
N SER A 45 2.60 16.20 0.49
CA SER A 45 2.41 17.09 -0.66
C SER A 45 0.99 17.66 -0.74
N MET A 46 -0.01 16.92 -0.26
CA MET A 46 -1.39 17.38 -0.20
C MET A 46 -1.64 18.32 0.97
N ALA A 47 -0.93 18.12 2.08
CA ALA A 47 -1.01 18.99 3.25
C ALA A 47 -0.25 20.32 3.07
N ALA A 48 0.84 20.32 2.30
CA ALA A 48 1.57 21.51 1.95
C ALA A 48 0.80 22.33 0.91
N ALA A 49 0.52 23.61 1.21
CA ALA A 49 -0.14 24.52 0.27
C ALA A 49 0.72 24.71 -1.00
N ALA A 50 0.47 23.90 -2.04
CA ALA A 50 0.82 24.02 -3.47
C ALA A 50 2.23 24.48 -3.93
N GLU A 51 3.13 24.90 -3.05
CA GLU A 51 4.37 25.61 -3.43
C GLU A 51 5.59 24.70 -3.58
N SER A 52 5.52 23.43 -3.15
CA SER A 52 6.63 22.50 -3.34
C SER A 52 6.50 21.75 -4.68
N LYS A 53 7.36 22.12 -5.64
CA LYS A 53 7.59 21.37 -6.89
C LYS A 53 8.46 20.13 -6.64
N THR A 54 8.16 19.37 -5.60
CA THR A 54 8.78 18.05 -5.43
C THR A 54 8.14 17.14 -6.48
N GLU A 55 8.94 16.42 -7.27
CA GLU A 55 8.42 15.42 -8.21
C GLU A 55 7.59 14.39 -7.42
N GLN A 56 6.27 14.55 -7.46
CA GLN A 56 5.30 13.75 -6.75
C GLN A 56 5.09 12.43 -7.49
N THR A 57 5.80 11.37 -7.09
CA THR A 57 5.59 10.04 -7.66
C THR A 57 4.53 9.29 -6.86
N MET A 58 3.29 9.31 -7.37
CA MET A 58 2.20 8.45 -6.91
C MET A 58 2.24 7.03 -7.51
N ALA A 59 3.14 6.78 -8.46
CA ALA A 59 3.05 5.60 -9.30
C ALA A 59 3.16 4.28 -8.52
N LEU A 60 4.02 4.20 -7.50
CA LEU A 60 4.23 2.97 -6.73
C LEU A 60 3.03 2.65 -5.81
N PRO A 61 2.53 3.59 -4.97
CA PRO A 61 1.29 3.37 -4.21
C PRO A 61 0.09 3.08 -5.11
N LEU A 62 -0.03 3.80 -6.24
CA LEU A 62 -1.12 3.59 -7.19
C LEU A 62 -1.07 2.20 -7.81
N ALA A 63 0.11 1.73 -8.23
CA ALA A 63 0.28 0.39 -8.76
C ALA A 63 -0.11 -0.68 -7.75
N ALA A 64 0.29 -0.52 -6.49
CA ALA A 64 -0.04 -1.47 -5.42
C ALA A 64 -1.55 -1.53 -5.14
N VAL A 65 -2.20 -0.37 -4.99
CA VAL A 65 -3.64 -0.28 -4.73
C VAL A 65 -4.45 -0.83 -5.90
N ILE A 66 -4.14 -0.41 -7.13
CA ILE A 66 -4.85 -0.90 -8.33
C ILE A 66 -4.71 -2.41 -8.46
N HIS A 67 -3.53 -2.97 -8.21
CA HIS A 67 -3.31 -4.42 -8.32
C HIS A 67 -4.21 -5.22 -7.36
N ILE A 68 -4.38 -4.73 -6.13
CA ILE A 68 -5.28 -5.32 -5.15
C ILE A 68 -6.75 -5.11 -5.56
N LEU A 69 -7.12 -3.92 -6.03
CA LEU A 69 -8.50 -3.62 -6.45
C LEU A 69 -8.94 -4.52 -7.62
N PHE A 70 -8.07 -4.77 -8.59
CA PHE A 70 -8.37 -5.71 -9.68
C PHE A 70 -8.57 -7.14 -9.19
N ALA A 71 -7.93 -7.56 -8.10
CA ALA A 71 -8.16 -8.87 -7.51
C ALA A 71 -9.43 -8.94 -6.63
N LYS A 72 -9.90 -7.79 -6.11
CA LYS A 72 -11.20 -7.69 -5.42
C LYS A 72 -12.37 -7.69 -6.40
N GLY A 73 -12.19 -7.04 -7.55
CA GLY A 73 -13.22 -6.93 -8.59
C GLY A 73 -13.33 -8.18 -9.45
N SER A 74 -14.54 -8.48 -9.91
CA SER A 74 -14.79 -9.51 -10.94
C SER A 74 -14.77 -8.93 -12.37
N THR A 75 -14.47 -7.64 -12.51
CA THR A 75 -14.63 -6.88 -13.76
C THR A 75 -13.29 -6.47 -14.37
N GLU A 76 -13.22 -6.50 -15.70
CA GLU A 76 -12.06 -6.04 -16.49
C GLU A 76 -11.80 -4.53 -16.39
N LYS A 77 -12.74 -3.76 -15.81
CA LYS A 77 -12.64 -2.31 -15.62
C LYS A 77 -12.85 -1.93 -14.17
N LEU A 78 -12.04 -0.98 -13.72
CA LEU A 78 -12.08 -0.36 -12.40
C LEU A 78 -12.45 1.12 -12.59
N GLU A 79 -13.62 1.51 -12.10
CA GLU A 79 -14.05 2.91 -12.02
C GLU A 79 -14.07 3.32 -10.55
N VAL A 80 -13.24 4.31 -10.20
CA VAL A 80 -13.12 4.83 -8.83
C VAL A 80 -12.97 6.35 -8.91
N SER A 81 -13.65 7.06 -8.03
CA SER A 81 -13.43 8.50 -7.86
C SER A 81 -12.05 8.76 -7.22
N LEU A 82 -11.56 10.00 -7.34
CA LEU A 82 -10.32 10.40 -6.68
C LEU A 82 -10.43 10.29 -5.16
N ASP A 83 -11.57 10.69 -4.58
CA ASP A 83 -11.81 10.59 -3.13
C ASP A 83 -11.77 9.14 -2.64
N GLU A 84 -12.37 8.20 -3.39
CA GLU A 84 -12.28 6.77 -3.07
C GLU A 84 -10.86 6.24 -3.20
N MET A 85 -10.11 6.67 -4.22
CA MET A 85 -8.70 6.30 -4.36
C MET A 85 -7.86 6.81 -3.19
N PHE A 86 -8.13 8.03 -2.68
CA PHE A 86 -7.48 8.55 -1.48
C PHE A 86 -7.80 7.70 -0.25
N ASN A 87 -9.06 7.31 -0.06
CA ASN A 87 -9.44 6.41 1.02
C ASN A 87 -8.67 5.07 0.93
N TYR A 88 -8.47 4.53 -0.28
CA TYR A 88 -7.67 3.32 -0.46
C TYR A 88 -6.19 3.52 -0.12
N PHE A 89 -5.61 4.68 -0.42
CA PHE A 89 -4.26 5.01 0.05
C PHE A 89 -4.17 5.08 1.57
N GLU A 90 -5.18 5.63 2.25
CA GLU A 90 -5.22 5.68 3.71
C GLU A 90 -5.33 4.29 4.33
N TYR A 91 -6.25 3.45 3.82
CA TYR A 91 -6.37 2.06 4.27
C TYR A 91 -5.07 1.28 4.05
N TYR A 92 -4.46 1.42 2.87
CA TYR A 92 -3.20 0.72 2.58
C TYR A 92 -2.06 1.18 3.50
N ARG A 93 -1.96 2.49 3.77
CA ARG A 93 -0.99 3.04 4.72
C ARG A 93 -1.19 2.48 6.12
N ALA A 94 -2.44 2.38 6.60
CA ALA A 94 -2.74 1.82 7.91
C ALA A 94 -2.27 0.34 8.00
N GLU A 95 -2.58 -0.46 6.99
CA GLU A 95 -2.20 -1.88 6.97
C GLU A 95 -0.70 -2.11 6.80
N LEU A 96 0.01 -1.27 6.04
CA LEU A 96 1.48 -1.26 6.00
C LEU A 96 2.09 -0.95 7.38
N THR A 97 1.48 -0.04 8.13
CA THR A 97 1.92 0.33 9.48
C THR A 97 1.68 -0.81 10.47
N LEU A 98 0.52 -1.47 10.40
CA LEU A 98 0.22 -2.66 11.20
C LEU A 98 1.21 -3.78 10.91
N GLU A 99 1.58 -3.98 9.65
CA GLU A 99 2.58 -4.96 9.27
C GLU A 99 3.98 -4.61 9.81
N GLU A 100 4.36 -3.33 9.76
CA GLU A 100 5.61 -2.88 10.35
C GLU A 100 5.67 -3.17 11.86
N ILE A 101 4.58 -2.88 12.58
CA ILE A 101 4.41 -3.24 14.00
C ILE A 101 4.54 -4.76 14.18
N ARG A 102 3.86 -5.55 13.34
CA ARG A 102 3.90 -7.02 13.38
C ARG A 102 5.32 -7.57 13.25
N ARG A 103 6.16 -6.94 12.41
CA ARG A 103 7.57 -7.35 12.17
C ARG A 103 8.52 -6.88 13.26
N LYS A 104 8.32 -5.68 13.80
CA LYS A 104 9.30 -4.99 14.65
C LYS A 104 8.96 -4.97 16.14
N SER A 105 7.80 -5.50 16.53
CA SER A 105 7.36 -5.54 17.93
C SER A 105 6.85 -6.92 18.34
N ASP A 106 6.57 -7.05 19.64
CA ASP A 106 5.98 -8.24 20.26
C ASP A 106 4.47 -8.34 19.99
N PHE A 107 3.87 -7.28 19.45
CA PHE A 107 2.48 -7.29 18.99
C PHE A 107 2.38 -7.95 17.62
N LYS A 108 1.40 -8.84 17.47
CA LYS A 108 1.03 -9.51 16.23
C LYS A 108 -0.39 -9.13 15.81
N PRO A 109 -0.58 -7.96 15.20
CA PRO A 109 -1.82 -7.66 14.48
C PRO A 109 -2.09 -8.73 13.43
N GLU A 110 -3.35 -9.17 13.33
CA GLU A 110 -3.79 -10.07 12.27
C GLU A 110 -3.58 -9.42 10.89
N PRO A 111 -2.90 -10.08 9.94
CA PRO A 111 -2.73 -9.55 8.58
C PRO A 111 -4.04 -9.35 7.83
N ALA A 112 -4.13 -8.29 7.01
CA ALA A 112 -5.24 -8.14 6.08
C ALA A 112 -5.17 -9.13 4.90
N SER A 113 -6.34 -9.49 4.39
CA SER A 113 -6.51 -10.24 3.14
C SER A 113 -6.96 -9.30 2.02
N ILE A 114 -7.02 -9.81 0.79
CA ILE A 114 -7.59 -9.08 -0.36
C ILE A 114 -9.00 -8.56 -0.04
N GLN A 115 -9.81 -9.33 0.71
CA GLN A 115 -11.18 -8.95 1.05
C GLN A 115 -11.22 -7.84 2.11
N THR A 116 -10.25 -7.77 3.02
CA THR A 116 -10.32 -6.89 4.20
C THR A 116 -9.42 -5.65 4.15
N ILE A 117 -8.37 -5.64 3.32
CA ILE A 117 -7.32 -4.60 3.30
C ILE A 117 -7.80 -3.16 3.02
N PHE A 118 -8.93 -2.99 2.35
CA PHE A 118 -9.52 -1.68 2.03
C PHE A 118 -10.86 -1.48 2.74
N THR A 119 -10.89 -1.83 4.02
CA THR A 119 -12.07 -1.71 4.87
C THR A 119 -11.67 -1.18 6.23
N ASN A 120 -12.62 -0.61 6.96
CA ASN A 120 -12.43 -0.23 8.35
C ASN A 120 -12.64 -1.46 9.27
N ARG A 121 -11.81 -2.50 9.10
CA ARG A 121 -11.93 -3.74 9.87
C ARG A 121 -11.45 -3.53 11.31
N ASP A 122 -12.04 -4.30 12.23
CA ASP A 122 -11.45 -4.49 13.55
C ASP A 122 -10.20 -5.38 13.42
N VAL A 123 -9.12 -4.99 14.09
CA VAL A 123 -7.84 -5.70 14.02
C VAL A 123 -7.59 -6.41 15.35
N SER A 124 -7.57 -7.74 15.33
CA SER A 124 -7.16 -8.53 16.48
C SER A 124 -5.65 -8.42 16.68
N ILE A 125 -5.20 -8.13 17.91
CA ILE A 125 -3.79 -8.02 18.26
C ILE A 125 -3.48 -9.03 19.36
N THR A 126 -2.48 -9.87 19.12
CA THR A 126 -1.94 -10.79 20.13
C THR A 126 -0.56 -10.31 20.57
N GLU A 127 -0.29 -10.28 21.86
CA GLU A 127 1.05 -10.02 22.41
C GLU A 127 1.76 -11.36 22.62
N ILE A 128 2.97 -11.50 22.07
CA ILE A 128 3.81 -12.67 22.34
C ILE A 128 4.77 -12.29 23.47
N PRO A 129 4.76 -13.02 24.61
CA PRO A 129 5.60 -12.74 25.77
C PRO A 129 7.10 -13.01 25.53
#